data_AF-A0A6S6RSU6-F1
#
_entry.id   AF-A0A6S6RSU6-F1
#
_cell.length_a   1.000
_cell.length_b   1.000
_cell.length_c   1.000
_cell.angle_alpha   90.00
_cell.angle_beta   90.00
_cell.angle_gamma   90.00
#
_symmetry.space_group_name_H-M   'P 1'
#
loop_
_entity.id
_entity.type
_entity.pdbx_description
1 polymer ?
#
loop_
_entity_poly.entity_id
_entity_poly.type
_entity_poly.pdbx_seq_one_letter_code
_entity_poly.pdbx_strand_id
1 'polypeptide(L)'
;MFVIKARRQRIEQIDLLRASAIFGILLVNIFVFALPELAYVNPVYVASTTAGDIWCWVFLNIFVQGKFLAIFSLLFGASFEFLSKQGLYWNQIRLFLLAIIGLLHGIGLWDGDILLPYALKGLLAIKFIHFNNTRQLYYKSIVIYLSDLIIFGSFSYFTHVSSFWYPAENDFTNEINIKIAGGSKAFLYRAESVAQRLIMLVIDYGWQLLALMMAGAALVRIGG
;
A
#
# COMPACT_ATOMS: atom_id res chain seq x y z
N MET A 1 -8.20 -6.34 38.43
CA MET A 1 -7.54 -7.47 37.73
C MET A 1 -8.19 -7.82 36.38
N PHE A 2 -9.53 -7.88 36.26
CA PHE A 2 -10.21 -8.20 34.99
C PHE A 2 -9.98 -7.20 33.83
N VAL A 3 -9.98 -5.88 34.11
CA VAL A 3 -9.81 -4.83 33.08
C VAL A 3 -8.41 -4.89 32.41
N ILE A 4 -7.37 -5.25 33.18
CA ILE A 4 -6.00 -5.40 32.66
C ILE A 4 -5.91 -6.61 31.72
N LYS A 5 -6.58 -7.71 32.07
CA LYS A 5 -6.63 -8.94 31.25
C LYS A 5 -7.31 -8.71 29.91
N ALA A 6 -8.45 -8.00 29.90
CA ALA A 6 -9.18 -7.68 28.68
C ALA A 6 -8.40 -6.74 27.74
N ARG A 7 -7.72 -5.72 28.29
CA ARG A 7 -6.87 -4.82 27.49
C ARG A 7 -5.68 -5.55 26.88
N ARG A 8 -5.03 -6.44 27.65
CA ARG A 8 -3.92 -7.26 27.16
C ARG A 8 -4.35 -8.20 26.03
N GLN A 9 -5.47 -8.88 26.19
CA GLN A 9 -6.04 -9.75 25.14
C GLN A 9 -6.38 -8.99 23.85
N ARG A 10 -6.91 -7.76 23.95
CA ARG A 10 -7.17 -6.91 22.77
C ARG A 10 -5.89 -6.53 22.04
N ILE A 11 -4.81 -6.21 22.76
CA ILE A 11 -3.51 -5.88 22.16
C ILE A 11 -2.93 -7.11 21.46
N GLU A 12 -2.95 -8.28 22.12
CA GLU A 12 -2.47 -9.54 21.54
C GLU A 12 -3.23 -9.92 20.25
N GLN A 13 -4.56 -9.73 20.21
CA GLN A 13 -5.35 -9.96 19.00
C GLN A 13 -5.01 -9.00 17.86
N ILE A 14 -4.79 -7.71 18.18
CA ILE A 14 -4.42 -6.70 17.19
C ILE A 14 -3.03 -6.96 16.61
N ASP A 15 -2.08 -7.38 17.47
CA ASP A 15 -0.72 -7.72 17.03
C ASP A 15 -0.71 -8.99 16.17
N LEU A 16 -1.51 -10.01 16.50
CA LEU A 16 -1.70 -11.19 15.67
C LEU A 16 -2.27 -10.84 14.28
N LEU A 17 -3.28 -9.96 14.23
CA LEU A 17 -3.87 -9.52 12.96
C LEU A 17 -2.87 -8.70 12.13
N ARG A 18 -1.98 -7.95 12.78
CA ARG A 18 -0.92 -7.23 12.08
C ARG A 18 0.12 -8.21 11.52
N ALA A 19 0.52 -9.21 12.28
CA ALA A 19 1.46 -10.24 11.83
C ALA A 19 0.90 -11.02 10.64
N SER A 20 -0.38 -11.40 10.67
CA SER A 20 -1.02 -12.09 9.54
C SER A 20 -1.14 -11.20 8.30
N ALA A 21 -1.39 -9.89 8.48
CA ALA A 21 -1.39 -8.93 7.39
C ALA A 21 -0.01 -8.79 6.73
N ILE A 22 1.05 -8.70 7.53
CA ILE A 22 2.42 -8.65 7.02
C ILE A 22 2.78 -9.95 6.28
N PHE A 23 2.36 -11.11 6.78
CA PHE A 23 2.58 -12.39 6.10
C PHE A 23 1.88 -12.43 4.73
N GLY A 24 0.63 -11.96 4.64
CA GLY A 24 -0.07 -11.86 3.36
C GLY A 24 0.60 -10.90 2.37
N ILE A 25 1.10 -9.76 2.85
CA ILE A 25 1.87 -8.81 2.02
C ILE A 25 3.19 -9.45 1.54
N LEU A 26 3.87 -10.21 2.39
CA LEU A 26 5.09 -10.93 2.04
C LEU A 26 4.84 -11.91 0.89
N LEU A 27 3.74 -12.67 0.93
CA LEU A 27 3.39 -13.59 -0.14
C LEU A 27 3.26 -12.89 -1.49
N VAL A 28 2.61 -11.73 -1.53
CA VAL A 28 2.49 -10.93 -2.77
C VAL A 28 3.86 -10.41 -3.21
N ASN A 29 4.68 -9.92 -2.27
CA ASN A 29 6.00 -9.38 -2.58
C ASN A 29 6.94 -10.42 -3.19
N ILE A 30 6.82 -11.71 -2.83
CA ILE A 30 7.62 -12.78 -3.47
C ILE A 30 7.40 -12.79 -4.98
N PHE A 31 6.16 -12.63 -5.45
CA PHE A 31 5.87 -12.56 -6.88
C PHE A 31 6.44 -11.29 -7.52
N VAL A 32 6.39 -10.16 -6.82
CA VAL A 32 6.95 -8.89 -7.31
C VAL A 32 8.48 -8.91 -7.39
N PHE A 33 9.15 -9.67 -6.52
CA PHE A 33 10.59 -9.89 -6.63
C PHE A 33 10.96 -10.84 -7.76
N ALA A 34 10.10 -11.82 -8.05
CA ALA A 34 10.35 -12.83 -9.06
C ALA A 34 10.07 -12.34 -10.49
N LEU A 35 9.19 -11.34 -10.65
CA LEU A 35 8.65 -10.94 -11.94
C LEU A 35 8.92 -9.45 -12.27
N PRO A 36 9.00 -9.09 -13.56
CA PRO A 36 9.09 -7.70 -13.99
C PRO A 36 7.85 -6.88 -13.64
N GLU A 37 7.97 -5.56 -13.61
CA GLU A 37 6.91 -4.64 -13.18
C GLU A 37 5.64 -4.78 -14.03
N LEU A 38 5.79 -5.07 -15.33
CA LEU A 38 4.70 -5.34 -16.26
C LEU A 38 3.85 -6.56 -15.88
N ALA A 39 4.44 -7.59 -15.27
CA ALA A 39 3.73 -8.78 -14.81
C ALA A 39 2.80 -8.50 -13.62
N TYR A 40 2.98 -7.36 -12.95
CA TYR A 40 2.14 -6.95 -11.83
C TYR A 40 0.75 -6.48 -12.28
N VAL A 41 0.68 -5.86 -13.46
CA VAL A 41 -0.54 -5.25 -14.01
C VAL A 41 -1.14 -6.07 -15.15
N ASN A 42 -0.33 -6.89 -15.81
CA ASN A 42 -0.76 -7.74 -16.92
C ASN A 42 -0.48 -9.22 -16.62
N PRO A 43 -1.52 -10.07 -16.49
CA PRO A 43 -1.33 -11.50 -16.29
C PRO A 43 -0.71 -12.18 -17.52
N VAL A 44 -0.82 -11.59 -18.72
CA VAL A 44 -0.26 -12.11 -19.98
C VAL A 44 0.96 -11.26 -20.38
N TYR A 45 1.95 -11.21 -19.50
CA TYR A 45 3.16 -10.40 -19.71
C TYR A 45 4.18 -11.06 -20.65
N VAL A 46 4.07 -12.37 -20.89
CA VAL A 46 4.87 -13.14 -21.87
C VAL A 46 3.99 -14.07 -22.70
N ALA A 47 4.40 -14.32 -23.96
CA ALA A 47 3.68 -15.22 -24.87
C ALA A 47 3.56 -16.66 -24.34
N SER A 48 4.44 -17.09 -23.45
CA SER A 48 4.44 -18.41 -22.82
C SER A 48 3.58 -18.53 -21.55
N THR A 49 2.82 -17.49 -21.19
CA THR A 49 1.98 -17.51 -19.98
C THR A 49 0.94 -18.63 -20.06
N THR A 50 0.89 -19.50 -19.06
CA THR A 50 -0.10 -20.59 -19.02
C THR A 50 -1.40 -20.15 -18.35
N ALA A 51 -2.50 -20.88 -18.59
CA ALA A 51 -3.75 -20.64 -17.87
C ALA A 51 -3.61 -20.77 -16.35
N GLY A 52 -2.70 -21.64 -15.88
CA GLY A 52 -2.38 -21.79 -14.45
C GLY A 52 -1.77 -20.54 -13.85
N ASP A 53 -0.87 -19.87 -14.58
CA ASP A 53 -0.23 -18.62 -14.14
C ASP A 53 -1.26 -17.49 -14.01
N ILE A 54 -2.18 -17.39 -14.98
CA ILE A 54 -3.28 -16.41 -14.95
C ILE A 54 -4.18 -16.65 -13.73
N TRP A 55 -4.58 -17.89 -13.46
CA TRP A 55 -5.40 -18.21 -12.29
C TRP A 55 -4.67 -17.93 -10.98
N CYS A 56 -3.37 -18.22 -10.90
CA CYS A 56 -2.54 -17.89 -9.74
C CYS A 56 -2.49 -16.36 -9.52
N TRP A 57 -2.23 -15.60 -10.59
CA TRP A 57 -2.20 -14.14 -10.56
C TRP A 57 -3.54 -13.55 -10.10
N VAL A 58 -4.66 -14.02 -10.65
CA VAL A 58 -6.01 -13.58 -10.27
C VAL A 58 -6.30 -13.90 -8.80
N PHE A 59 -5.95 -15.11 -8.37
CA PHE A 59 -6.15 -15.54 -6.99
C PHE A 59 -5.39 -14.63 -6.01
N LEU A 60 -4.10 -14.38 -6.27
CA LEU A 60 -3.27 -13.54 -5.41
C LEU A 60 -3.78 -12.09 -5.37
N ASN A 61 -4.14 -11.51 -6.50
CA ASN A 61 -4.63 -10.14 -6.56
C ASN A 61 -5.96 -9.96 -5.81
N ILE A 62 -6.93 -10.86 -6.03
CA ILE A 62 -8.28 -10.75 -5.46
C ILE A 62 -8.32 -11.16 -3.99
N PHE A 63 -7.69 -12.29 -3.65
CA PHE A 63 -7.82 -12.89 -2.32
C PHE A 63 -6.72 -12.49 -1.35
N VAL A 64 -5.54 -12.14 -1.83
CA VAL A 64 -4.39 -11.85 -0.96
C VAL A 64 -4.14 -10.35 -0.91
N GLN A 65 -3.70 -9.77 -2.03
CA GLN A 65 -3.21 -8.40 -2.10
C GLN A 65 -4.21 -7.38 -1.55
N GLY A 66 -5.42 -7.30 -2.14
CA GLY A 66 -6.41 -6.32 -1.72
C GLY A 66 -6.83 -6.48 -0.25
N LYS A 67 -7.01 -7.72 0.23
CA LYS A 67 -7.49 -7.99 1.58
C LYS A 67 -6.44 -7.68 2.65
N PHE A 68 -5.22 -8.18 2.49
CA PHE A 68 -4.17 -8.00 3.49
C PHE A 68 -3.66 -6.56 3.53
N LEU A 69 -3.61 -5.86 2.39
CA LEU A 69 -3.33 -4.43 2.35
C LEU A 69 -4.42 -3.61 3.04
N ALA A 70 -5.69 -3.97 2.85
CA ALA A 70 -6.79 -3.29 3.51
C ALA A 70 -6.77 -3.49 5.03
N ILE A 71 -6.56 -4.73 5.50
CA ILE A 71 -6.42 -5.05 6.92
C ILE A 71 -5.23 -4.30 7.52
N PHE A 72 -4.08 -4.33 6.84
CA PHE A 72 -2.87 -3.62 7.29
C PHE A 72 -3.12 -2.11 7.40
N SER A 73 -3.78 -1.49 6.40
CA SER A 73 -4.15 -0.07 6.41
C SER A 73 -5.09 0.30 7.55
N LEU A 74 -6.13 -0.51 7.79
CA LEU A 74 -7.06 -0.33 8.90
C LEU A 74 -6.32 -0.40 10.25
N LEU A 75 -5.46 -1.39 10.43
CA LEU A 75 -4.66 -1.57 11.64
C LEU A 75 -3.63 -0.46 11.85
N PHE A 76 -3.05 0.05 10.75
CA PHE A 76 -2.11 1.15 10.80
C PHE A 76 -2.79 2.43 11.27
N GLY A 77 -3.97 2.74 10.72
CA GLY A 77 -4.81 3.85 11.17
C GLY A 77 -5.28 3.71 12.62
N ALA A 78 -5.71 2.51 13.01
CA ALA A 78 -6.06 2.19 14.39
C ALA A 78 -4.90 2.42 15.38
N SER A 79 -3.65 2.21 14.94
CA SER A 79 -2.48 2.44 15.79
C SER A 79 -2.35 3.90 16.23
N PHE A 80 -2.78 4.86 15.41
CA PHE A 80 -2.72 6.28 15.74
C PHE A 80 -3.63 6.64 16.94
N GLU A 81 -4.77 5.98 17.07
CA GLU A 81 -5.67 6.16 18.22
C GLU A 81 -5.08 5.56 19.50
N PHE A 82 -4.44 4.38 19.41
CA PHE A 82 -3.78 3.79 20.58
C PHE A 82 -2.58 4.62 21.05
N LEU A 83 -1.86 5.22 20.11
CA LEU A 83 -0.70 6.07 20.37
C LEU A 83 -1.09 7.54 20.64
N SER A 84 -2.38 7.89 20.58
CA SER A 84 -2.85 9.28 20.83
C SER A 84 -2.39 9.83 22.18
N LYS A 85 -2.23 8.97 23.18
CA LYS A 85 -1.73 9.30 24.53
C LYS A 85 -0.29 9.81 24.56
N GLN A 86 0.51 9.48 23.54
CA GLN A 86 1.90 9.93 23.42
C GLN A 86 1.97 11.31 22.76
N GLY A 87 0.88 11.80 22.17
CA GLY A 87 0.79 13.11 21.53
C GLY A 87 0.99 13.07 20.02
N LEU A 88 0.45 14.09 19.35
CA LEU A 88 0.45 14.23 17.88
C LEU A 88 1.87 14.25 17.29
N TYR A 89 2.78 14.95 17.95
CA TYR A 89 4.16 15.15 17.51
C TYR A 89 4.95 13.83 17.42
N TRP A 90 4.74 12.92 18.39
CA TRP A 90 5.40 11.61 18.39
C TRP A 90 5.02 10.78 17.16
N ASN A 91 3.74 10.75 16.81
CA ASN A 91 3.29 10.03 15.63
C ASN A 91 3.80 10.68 14.33
N GLN A 92 3.94 12.01 14.28
CA GLN A 92 4.52 12.71 13.14
C GLN A 92 5.99 12.35 12.93
N ILE A 93 6.82 12.36 13.98
CA ILE A 93 8.23 11.94 13.89
C ILE A 93 8.33 10.50 13.40
N ARG A 94 7.55 9.59 13.98
CA ARG A 94 7.57 8.18 13.60
C ARG A 94 7.24 7.99 12.11
N LEU A 95 6.23 8.71 11.61
CA LEU A 95 5.88 8.67 10.19
C LEU A 95 6.91 9.34 9.30
N PHE A 96 7.55 10.42 9.75
CA PHE A 96 8.61 11.08 9.01
C PHE A 96 9.84 10.17 8.88
N LEU A 97 10.24 9.50 9.97
CA LEU A 97 11.29 8.48 9.94
C LEU A 97 10.90 7.33 9.01
N LEU A 98 9.64 6.88 9.06
CA LEU A 98 9.14 5.84 8.14
C LEU A 98 9.22 6.28 6.68
N ALA A 99 8.95 7.55 6.37
CA ALA A 99 9.08 8.10 5.02
C ALA A 99 10.53 8.13 4.55
N ILE A 100 11.47 8.53 5.42
CA ILE A 100 12.91 8.51 5.08
C ILE A 100 13.37 7.08 4.82
N ILE A 101 13.00 6.15 5.71
CA ILE A 101 13.35 4.72 5.55
C ILE A 101 12.75 4.18 4.25
N GLY A 102 11.48 4.48 3.97
CA GLY A 102 10.82 4.06 2.73
C GLY A 102 11.48 4.66 1.48
N LEU A 103 11.91 5.92 1.53
CA LEU A 103 12.60 6.55 0.40
C LEU A 103 13.98 5.93 0.16
N LEU A 104 14.77 5.71 1.23
CA LEU A 104 16.07 5.04 1.14
C LEU A 104 15.93 3.58 0.69
N HIS A 105 14.91 2.89 1.17
CA HIS A 105 14.58 1.52 0.77
C HIS A 105 14.14 1.46 -0.70
N GLY A 106 13.23 2.34 -1.12
CA GLY A 106 12.72 2.49 -2.47
C GLY A 106 13.82 2.65 -3.52
N ILE A 107 14.74 3.58 -3.25
CA ILE A 107 15.82 3.95 -4.19
C ILE A 107 17.02 2.99 -4.05
N GLY A 108 17.37 2.59 -2.82
CA GLY A 108 18.57 1.82 -2.54
C GLY A 108 18.41 0.32 -2.77
N LEU A 109 17.26 -0.25 -2.39
CA LEU A 109 17.07 -1.69 -2.29
C LEU A 109 16.02 -2.19 -3.29
N TRP A 110 14.82 -1.62 -3.27
CA TRP A 110 13.70 -2.14 -4.06
C TRP A 110 12.60 -1.11 -4.30
N ASP A 111 12.20 -0.96 -5.56
CA ASP A 111 11.21 -0.02 -6.09
C ASP A 111 9.75 -0.34 -5.70
N GLY A 112 9.46 -1.56 -5.23
CA GLY A 112 8.13 -1.97 -4.78
C GLY A 112 7.76 -1.56 -3.35
N ASP A 113 8.48 -0.60 -2.75
CA ASP A 113 8.31 -0.25 -1.34
C ASP A 113 6.92 0.29 -0.99
N ILE A 114 6.35 -0.27 0.09
CA ILE A 114 5.06 0.15 0.64
C ILE A 114 5.19 1.17 1.77
N LEU A 115 6.38 1.30 2.37
CA LEU A 115 6.62 2.15 3.53
C LEU A 115 6.39 3.64 3.19
N LEU A 116 6.93 4.11 2.06
CA LEU A 116 6.82 5.50 1.65
C LEU A 116 5.35 5.93 1.39
N PRO A 117 4.54 5.22 0.58
CA PRO A 117 3.11 5.51 0.43
C PRO A 117 2.36 5.56 1.77
N TYR A 118 2.62 4.61 2.67
CA TYR A 118 1.95 4.54 3.97
C TYR A 118 2.37 5.67 4.90
N ALA A 119 3.64 6.06 4.88
CA ALA A 119 4.13 7.18 5.65
C ALA A 119 3.46 8.49 5.22
N LEU A 120 3.40 8.75 3.90
CA LEU A 120 2.78 9.95 3.33
C LEU A 120 1.28 10.01 3.60
N LYS A 121 0.54 8.92 3.32
CA LYS A 121 -0.90 8.85 3.60
C LYS A 121 -1.19 8.86 5.10
N GLY A 122 -0.31 8.26 5.91
CA GLY A 122 -0.37 8.32 7.37
C GLY A 122 -0.25 9.75 7.90
N LEU A 123 0.65 10.57 7.36
CA LEU A 123 0.81 11.97 7.76
C LEU A 123 -0.46 12.79 7.50
N LEU A 124 -1.15 12.50 6.38
CA LEU A 124 -2.45 13.07 6.09
C LEU A 124 -3.53 12.52 7.03
N ALA A 125 -3.60 11.20 7.20
CA ALA A 125 -4.58 10.51 8.03
C ALA A 125 -4.57 11.04 9.46
N ILE A 126 -3.40 11.23 10.05
CA ILE A 126 -3.26 11.75 11.41
C ILE A 126 -3.89 13.14 11.57
N LYS A 127 -3.75 14.02 10.58
CA LYS A 127 -4.42 15.34 10.61
C LYS A 127 -5.94 15.16 10.61
N PHE A 128 -6.47 14.30 9.73
CA PHE A 128 -7.90 14.01 9.72
C PHE A 128 -8.38 13.41 11.05
N ILE A 129 -7.63 12.49 11.61
CA ILE A 129 -7.95 11.85 12.88
C ILE A 129 -7.97 12.89 14.00
N HIS A 130 -6.95 13.74 14.11
CA HIS A 130 -6.85 14.72 15.19
C HIS A 130 -7.96 15.79 15.17
N PHE A 131 -8.33 16.29 13.98
CA PHE A 131 -9.24 17.44 13.85
C PHE A 131 -10.72 17.08 13.63
N ASN A 132 -11.07 15.81 13.45
CA ASN A 132 -12.45 15.42 13.15
C ASN A 132 -13.03 14.50 14.23
N ASN A 133 -14.33 14.65 14.49
CA ASN A 133 -15.09 13.74 15.35
C ASN A 133 -15.30 12.38 14.65
N THR A 134 -15.60 11.33 15.42
CA THR A 134 -15.78 9.95 14.91
C THR A 134 -16.75 9.85 13.73
N ARG A 135 -17.91 10.53 13.81
CA ARG A 135 -18.91 10.55 12.72
C ARG A 135 -18.38 11.22 11.46
N GLN A 136 -17.67 12.34 11.60
CA GLN A 136 -17.06 13.06 10.47
C GLN A 136 -15.94 12.23 9.84
N LEU A 137 -15.11 11.57 10.65
CA LEU A 137 -14.02 10.73 10.20
C LEU A 137 -14.54 9.53 9.39
N TYR A 138 -15.59 8.87 9.88
CA TYR A 138 -16.25 7.78 9.18
C TYR A 138 -16.87 8.25 7.86
N TYR A 139 -17.65 9.33 7.86
CA TYR A 139 -18.24 9.87 6.64
C TYR A 139 -17.17 10.25 5.61
N LYS A 140 -16.12 10.97 6.02
CA LYS A 140 -15.01 11.34 5.12
C LYS A 140 -14.28 10.12 4.58
N SER A 141 -14.09 9.06 5.39
CA SER A 141 -13.48 7.82 4.89
C SER A 141 -14.28 7.19 3.75
N ILE A 142 -15.61 7.11 3.88
CA ILE A 142 -16.48 6.58 2.81
C ILE A 142 -16.42 7.46 1.57
N VAL A 143 -16.54 8.79 1.74
CA VAL A 143 -16.50 9.73 0.60
C VAL A 143 -15.18 9.64 -0.15
N ILE A 144 -14.04 9.62 0.57
CA ILE A 144 -12.70 9.52 -0.03
C ILE A 144 -12.54 8.17 -0.75
N TYR A 145 -13.00 7.07 -0.15
CA TYR A 145 -12.95 5.75 -0.77
C TYR A 145 -13.76 5.69 -2.08
N LEU A 146 -14.99 6.21 -2.06
CA LEU A 146 -15.84 6.24 -3.26
C LEU A 146 -15.28 7.17 -4.34
N SER A 147 -14.69 8.31 -3.96
CA SER A 147 -14.05 9.21 -4.92
C SER A 147 -12.86 8.54 -5.62
N ASP A 148 -12.07 7.75 -4.90
CA ASP A 148 -10.95 6.99 -5.47
C ASP A 148 -11.44 6.00 -6.54
N LEU A 149 -12.49 5.24 -6.25
CA LEU A 149 -13.07 4.29 -7.21
C LEU A 149 -13.55 4.98 -8.50
N ILE A 150 -14.11 6.18 -8.38
CA ILE A 150 -14.55 6.98 -9.54
C ILE A 150 -13.33 7.47 -10.33
N ILE A 151 -12.30 7.98 -9.65
CA ILE A 151 -11.06 8.46 -10.29
C ILE A 151 -10.37 7.31 -11.02
N PHE A 152 -10.18 6.18 -10.34
CA PHE A 152 -9.56 4.98 -10.89
C PHE A 152 -10.36 4.44 -12.08
N GLY A 153 -11.68 4.30 -11.94
CA GLY A 153 -12.55 3.85 -13.03
C GLY A 153 -12.52 4.78 -14.25
N SER A 154 -12.47 6.10 -14.02
CA SER A 154 -12.33 7.10 -15.08
C SER A 154 -10.97 6.98 -15.76
N PHE A 155 -9.88 6.93 -14.99
CA PHE A 155 -8.52 6.77 -15.50
C PHE A 155 -8.36 5.49 -16.32
N SER A 156 -8.89 4.36 -15.83
CA SER A 156 -8.92 3.09 -16.56
C SER A 156 -9.68 3.19 -17.88
N TYR A 157 -10.82 3.87 -17.90
CA TYR A 157 -11.58 4.10 -19.14
C TYR A 157 -10.80 4.94 -20.17
N PHE A 158 -10.12 6.01 -19.74
CA PHE A 158 -9.34 6.88 -20.64
C PHE A 158 -8.01 6.27 -21.12
N THR A 159 -7.45 5.31 -20.39
CA THR A 159 -6.17 4.66 -20.72
C THR A 159 -6.31 3.37 -21.53
N HIS A 160 -7.54 2.89 -21.75
CA HIS A 160 -7.77 1.81 -22.71
C HIS A 160 -7.38 2.28 -24.12
N VAL A 161 -6.47 1.52 -24.74
CA VAL A 161 -6.02 1.58 -26.15
C VAL A 161 -4.81 2.51 -26.44
N SER A 162 -3.58 1.98 -26.31
CA SER A 162 -2.60 2.00 -27.44
C SER A 162 -1.19 1.44 -27.12
N SER A 163 -0.76 1.28 -25.86
CA SER A 163 0.62 0.77 -25.59
C SER A 163 0.84 0.03 -24.27
N PHE A 164 0.02 0.24 -23.24
CA PHE A 164 0.24 -0.33 -21.90
C PHE A 164 0.11 -1.87 -21.84
N TRP A 165 -0.77 -2.45 -22.66
CA TRP A 165 -1.06 -3.90 -22.67
C TRP A 165 -0.12 -4.70 -23.59
N TYR A 166 0.65 -4.03 -24.44
CA TYR A 166 1.62 -4.64 -25.37
C TYR A 166 2.96 -3.87 -25.31
N PRO A 167 3.72 -4.00 -24.21
CA PRO A 167 5.07 -3.45 -24.15
C PRO A 167 5.92 -4.07 -25.26
N ALA A 168 6.80 -3.27 -25.88
CA ALA A 168 7.73 -3.80 -26.87
C ALA A 168 8.68 -4.81 -26.17
N GLU A 169 9.01 -5.93 -26.83
CA GLU A 169 9.90 -6.97 -26.26
C GLU A 169 11.24 -6.41 -25.72
N ASN A 170 11.68 -5.28 -26.28
CA ASN A 170 12.88 -4.56 -25.86
C ASN A 170 12.76 -3.96 -24.43
N ASP A 171 11.57 -3.55 -23.97
CA ASP A 171 11.40 -2.94 -22.65
C ASP A 171 11.52 -3.99 -21.52
N PHE A 172 11.01 -5.20 -21.77
CA PHE A 172 11.07 -6.32 -20.83
C PHE A 172 12.51 -6.80 -20.59
N THR A 173 13.28 -6.98 -21.67
CA THR A 173 14.67 -7.42 -21.58
C THR A 173 15.57 -6.35 -20.97
N ASN A 174 15.30 -5.06 -21.24
CA ASN A 174 16.00 -3.96 -20.61
C ASN A 174 15.77 -3.90 -19.10
N GLU A 175 14.53 -4.07 -18.63
CA GLU A 175 14.21 -4.08 -17.20
C GLU A 175 14.95 -5.21 -16.47
N ILE A 176 14.89 -6.44 -17.00
CA ILE A 176 15.57 -7.60 -16.42
C ILE A 176 17.08 -7.37 -16.37
N ASN A 177 17.68 -6.87 -17.45
CA ASN A 177 19.10 -6.61 -17.53
C ASN A 177 19.53 -5.53 -16.51
N ILE A 178 18.74 -4.48 -16.31
CA ILE A 178 19.03 -3.44 -15.32
C ILE A 178 18.90 -3.98 -13.90
N LYS A 179 17.88 -4.80 -13.61
CA LYS A 179 17.67 -5.42 -12.29
C LYS A 179 18.79 -6.41 -11.93
N ILE A 180 19.31 -7.16 -12.90
CA ILE A 180 20.39 -8.14 -12.68
C ILE A 180 21.78 -7.46 -12.67
N ALA A 181 22.05 -6.51 -13.56
CA ALA A 181 23.37 -5.87 -13.69
C ALA A 181 23.74 -4.98 -12.49
N GLY A 182 22.75 -4.42 -11.80
CA GLY A 182 22.98 -3.57 -10.64
C GLY A 182 23.70 -2.25 -10.96
N GLY A 183 24.36 -1.67 -9.94
CA GLY A 183 25.16 -0.45 -10.08
C GLY A 183 24.34 0.84 -10.23
N SER A 184 24.95 1.87 -10.82
CA SER A 184 24.38 3.22 -10.92
C SER A 184 23.13 3.29 -11.81
N LYS A 185 23.06 2.49 -12.87
CA LYS A 185 21.88 2.42 -13.75
C LYS A 185 20.66 1.86 -13.02
N ALA A 186 20.85 0.81 -12.22
CA ALA A 186 19.77 0.25 -11.40
C ALA A 186 19.30 1.22 -10.30
N PHE A 187 20.22 2.00 -9.73
CA PHE A 187 19.87 3.05 -8.77
C PHE A 187 19.04 4.17 -9.41
N LEU A 188 19.44 4.65 -10.60
CA LEU A 188 18.69 5.66 -11.34
C LEU A 188 17.31 5.15 -11.75
N TYR A 189 17.23 3.91 -12.26
CA TYR A 189 15.96 3.27 -12.58
C TYR A 189 15.03 3.23 -11.36
N ARG A 190 15.51 2.76 -10.20
CA ARG A 190 14.69 2.75 -8.97
C ARG A 190 14.27 4.15 -8.53
N ALA A 191 15.14 5.16 -8.67
CA ALA A 191 14.79 6.54 -8.35
C ALA A 191 13.67 7.08 -9.25
N GLU A 192 13.71 6.78 -10.55
CA GLU A 192 12.65 7.10 -11.50
C GLU A 192 11.35 6.34 -11.18
N SER A 193 11.42 5.04 -10.90
CA SER A 193 10.26 4.23 -10.51
C SER A 193 9.60 4.77 -9.22
N VAL A 194 10.38 5.15 -8.21
CA VAL A 194 9.86 5.78 -6.98
C VAL A 194 9.19 7.11 -7.30
N ALA A 195 9.77 7.94 -8.17
CA ALA A 195 9.16 9.21 -8.57
C ALA A 195 7.84 8.99 -9.33
N GLN A 196 7.80 8.05 -10.27
CA GLN A 196 6.58 7.68 -10.99
C GLN A 196 5.50 7.17 -10.02
N ARG A 197 5.87 6.33 -9.06
CA ARG A 197 4.94 5.83 -8.03
C ARG A 197 4.39 6.94 -7.13
N LEU A 198 5.17 7.99 -6.84
CA LEU A 198 4.67 9.15 -6.09
C LEU A 198 3.66 9.97 -6.89
N ILE A 199 3.85 10.09 -8.22
CA ILE A 199 2.88 10.73 -9.11
C ILE A 199 1.61 9.87 -9.18
N MET A 200 1.77 8.57 -9.39
CA MET A 200 0.66 7.61 -9.42
C MET A 200 -0.04 7.50 -8.07
N LEU A 201 0.59 7.76 -6.93
CA LEU A 201 -0.04 7.74 -5.61
C LEU A 201 -1.22 8.72 -5.46
N VAL A 202 -1.33 9.70 -6.35
CA VAL A 202 -2.48 10.62 -6.39
C VAL A 202 -3.62 10.08 -7.26
N ILE A 203 -3.30 9.25 -8.26
CA ILE A 203 -4.22 8.77 -9.29
C ILE A 203 -4.67 7.32 -9.01
N ASP A 204 -3.80 6.51 -8.42
CA ASP A 204 -3.89 5.07 -8.32
C ASP A 204 -3.76 4.62 -6.85
N TYR A 205 -4.84 4.06 -6.30
CA TYR A 205 -4.98 3.47 -4.95
C TYR A 205 -4.64 4.34 -3.72
N GLY A 206 -4.14 5.56 -3.91
CA GLY A 206 -3.63 6.35 -2.79
C GLY A 206 -4.71 6.95 -1.91
N TRP A 207 -5.89 7.28 -2.44
CA TRP A 207 -6.98 7.80 -1.59
C TRP A 207 -7.68 6.67 -0.85
N GLN A 208 -7.74 5.47 -1.44
CA GLN A 208 -8.18 4.27 -0.75
C GLN A 208 -7.37 3.98 0.52
N LEU A 209 -6.03 4.07 0.45
CA LEU A 209 -5.16 3.90 1.61
C LEU A 209 -5.51 4.89 2.74
N LEU A 210 -5.68 6.18 2.41
CA LEU A 210 -6.06 7.22 3.37
C LEU A 210 -7.42 6.92 4.00
N ALA A 211 -8.41 6.56 3.18
CA ALA A 211 -9.75 6.23 3.62
C ALA A 211 -9.76 5.06 4.61
N LEU A 212 -9.02 3.99 4.31
CA LEU A 212 -8.92 2.82 5.18
C LEU A 212 -8.22 3.15 6.50
N MET A 213 -7.16 3.95 6.50
CA MET A 213 -6.54 4.42 7.74
C MET A 213 -7.51 5.22 8.61
N MET A 214 -8.29 6.12 8.00
CA MET A 214 -9.32 6.91 8.70
C MET A 214 -10.44 6.04 9.26
N ALA A 215 -10.92 5.05 8.48
CA ALA A 215 -11.93 4.09 8.90
C ALA A 215 -11.43 3.25 10.08
N GLY A 216 -10.18 2.79 10.04
CA GLY A 216 -9.55 2.02 11.13
C GLY A 216 -9.50 2.81 12.44
N ALA A 217 -9.12 4.08 12.39
CA ALA A 217 -9.16 4.97 13.55
C ALA A 217 -10.60 5.22 14.05
N ALA A 218 -11.57 5.43 13.15
CA ALA A 218 -12.97 5.62 13.52
C ALA A 218 -13.54 4.39 14.25
N LEU A 219 -13.24 3.17 13.77
CA LEU A 219 -13.66 1.92 14.41
C LEU A 219 -13.13 1.77 15.83
N VAL A 220 -11.88 2.16 16.07
CA VAL A 220 -11.29 2.15 17.43
C VAL A 220 -12.05 3.08 18.37
N ARG A 221 -12.43 4.27 17.89
CA ARG A 221 -13.21 5.24 18.69
C ARG A 221 -14.64 4.80 18.98
N ILE A 222 -15.24 3.98 18.11
CA ILE A 222 -16.61 3.45 18.31
C ILE A 222 -16.59 2.29 19.33
N GLY A 223 -15.56 1.44 19.27
CA GLY A 223 -15.43 0.28 20.15
C GLY A 223 -14.58 0.50 21.40
N GLY A 224 -14.28 1.74 21.77
CA GLY A 224 -13.51 2.12 22.96
C GLY A 224 -14.36 2.90 23.93
#